data_AF-A0A2N5CHB4-F1
#
_entry.id   AF-A0A2N5CHB4-F1
#
_cell.length_a   1.000
_cell.length_b   1.000
_cell.length_c   1.000
_cell.angle_alpha   90.00
_cell.angle_beta   90.00
_cell.angle_gamma   90.00
#
_symmetry.space_group_name_H-M   'P 1'
#
loop_
_entity.id
_entity.type
_entity.pdbx_description
1 polymer ?
#
loop_
_entity_poly.entity_id
_entity_poly.type
_entity_poly.pdbx_seq_one_letter_code
_entity_poly.pdbx_strand_id
1 'polypeptide(L)'
;MTDNLDLFGDAPASPDASPRPAAAGTPENKKPVGKVVQPWTPDAALTALAGRLPPNLYFGTSSWSYPGWHGMVYDGQYTESLLSRKGLRACGQHPLLHAAGIDRGFYGPIPLADYLNYASQVPEGFRFLVKAPASVCDAWLRGPDGTGRLANAAFLNAEIAIRDFIVPATGGLGLRCGPLLFQLSPLQSVADDGPAFFARLDAFLAALPPLDPSLTPYACYAVEMRDPALLTPRYIRLLRERGVRFCLAARDRLPPVSRQAQAQALMDDGAPGPLVLRWMLREGRSYAMAEKAYMPFDKLVDPDDATRDAIADVVANTLRTGQPAYVIVSNNAEGCAPLSIARLAAAIADRLEDATLPA
;
A
#
# COMPACT_ATOMS: atom_id res chain seq x y z
N MET A 1 21.82 21.20 -19.31
CA MET A 1 21.77 21.23 -17.83
C MET A 1 20.53 22.00 -17.45
N THR A 2 19.79 21.50 -16.45
CA THR A 2 18.57 22.08 -15.80
C THR A 2 17.35 22.25 -16.74
N ASP A 3 16.15 21.72 -16.51
CA ASP A 3 15.51 21.20 -15.30
C ASP A 3 14.44 20.16 -15.67
N ASN A 4 14.48 18.99 -15.01
CA ASN A 4 13.36 18.06 -14.97
C ASN A 4 12.94 17.98 -13.49
N LEU A 5 12.10 18.93 -13.08
CA LEU A 5 11.52 19.00 -11.74
C LEU A 5 10.42 17.94 -11.63
N ASP A 6 10.86 16.72 -11.33
CA ASP A 6 10.00 15.67 -10.79
C ASP A 6 9.67 16.01 -9.32
N LEU A 7 8.75 16.96 -9.17
CA LEU A 7 8.48 17.65 -7.90
C LEU A 7 7.36 16.98 -7.07
N PHE A 8 6.78 15.89 -7.53
CA PHE A 8 5.72 15.17 -6.80
C PHE A 8 5.79 13.67 -7.08
N GLY A 9 6.49 12.93 -6.21
CA GLY A 9 6.54 11.48 -6.19
C GLY A 9 5.24 10.85 -5.65
N ASP A 10 4.11 11.22 -6.23
CA ASP A 10 2.83 10.52 -6.14
C ASP A 10 2.33 10.23 -7.56
N ALA A 11 2.06 8.96 -7.83
CA ALA A 11 1.39 8.49 -9.03
C ALA A 11 0.11 9.30 -9.29
N PRO A 12 -0.23 9.62 -10.54
CA PRO A 12 -1.63 9.72 -10.91
C PRO A 12 -2.18 8.30 -11.14
N ALA A 13 -3.30 7.96 -10.51
CA ALA A 13 -4.21 6.95 -11.03
C ALA A 13 -5.63 7.54 -11.06
N SER A 14 -5.83 8.34 -12.12
CA SER A 14 -7.07 8.63 -12.84
C SER A 14 -8.25 9.27 -12.09
N PRO A 15 -8.39 10.61 -12.16
CA PRO A 15 -9.68 11.25 -12.38
C PRO A 15 -9.90 11.42 -13.91
N ASP A 16 -11.00 10.88 -14.44
CA ASP A 16 -11.54 11.09 -15.79
C ASP A 16 -10.55 11.53 -16.90
N ALA A 17 -9.90 10.56 -17.56
CA ALA A 17 -9.23 10.84 -18.82
C ALA A 17 -10.27 10.97 -19.94
N SER A 18 -10.59 12.21 -20.32
CA SER A 18 -11.17 12.49 -21.64
C SER A 18 -10.21 11.97 -22.75
N PRO A 19 -10.73 11.42 -23.86
CA PRO A 19 -9.90 10.67 -24.81
C PRO A 19 -8.97 11.60 -25.59
N ARG A 20 -7.67 11.31 -25.59
CA ARG A 20 -6.70 11.88 -26.55
C ARG A 20 -5.90 10.78 -27.25
N PRO A 21 -5.54 10.99 -28.52
CA PRO A 21 -5.40 9.92 -29.50
C PRO A 21 -4.10 9.12 -29.33
N ALA A 22 -4.23 7.82 -29.50
CA ALA A 22 -3.14 6.85 -29.46
C ALA A 22 -2.12 7.11 -30.57
N ALA A 23 -0.83 7.07 -30.21
CA ALA A 23 0.26 6.94 -31.16
C ALA A 23 0.21 5.54 -31.78
N ALA A 24 0.33 5.50 -33.11
CA ALA A 24 0.11 4.32 -33.94
C ALA A 24 1.17 3.23 -33.71
N GLY A 25 0.80 2.20 -32.95
CA GLY A 25 1.29 0.84 -33.09
C GLY A 25 0.17 -0.01 -33.67
N THR A 26 0.48 -0.85 -34.66
CA THR A 26 -0.45 -1.65 -35.45
C THR A 26 -1.43 -2.44 -34.56
N PRO A 27 -2.77 -2.33 -34.73
CA PRO A 27 -3.72 -2.96 -33.83
C PRO A 27 -3.93 -4.42 -34.22
N GLU A 28 -3.42 -5.35 -33.42
CA GLU A 28 -4.00 -6.69 -33.39
C GLU A 28 -5.38 -6.61 -32.72
N ASN A 29 -6.40 -6.75 -33.54
CA ASN A 29 -7.81 -6.72 -33.20
C ASN A 29 -8.15 -7.94 -32.30
N LYS A 30 -8.13 -7.80 -30.97
CA LYS A 30 -8.45 -8.90 -30.04
C LYS A 30 -9.55 -8.49 -29.05
N LYS A 31 -10.69 -9.19 -29.14
CA LYS A 31 -11.94 -8.92 -28.41
C LYS A 31 -11.74 -9.08 -26.88
N PRO A 32 -12.32 -8.19 -26.05
CA PRO A 32 -12.42 -8.43 -24.61
C PRO A 32 -13.22 -9.70 -24.33
N VAL A 33 -12.69 -10.60 -23.50
CA VAL A 33 -13.34 -11.87 -23.15
C VAL A 33 -14.39 -11.62 -22.05
N GLY A 34 -15.59 -11.20 -22.47
CA GLY A 34 -16.76 -11.15 -21.59
C GLY A 34 -16.84 -9.94 -20.62
N LYS A 35 -17.99 -9.81 -19.94
CA LYS A 35 -18.28 -8.72 -18.98
C LYS A 35 -17.81 -9.02 -17.55
N VAL A 36 -17.28 -10.22 -17.31
CA VAL A 36 -16.85 -10.72 -16.01
C VAL A 36 -15.37 -11.06 -16.10
N VAL A 37 -14.58 -10.59 -15.13
CA VAL A 37 -13.15 -10.90 -15.03
C VAL A 37 -13.01 -12.29 -14.41
N GLN A 38 -12.45 -13.24 -15.15
CA GLN A 38 -12.21 -14.59 -14.68
C GLN A 38 -10.88 -14.67 -13.92
N PRO A 39 -10.82 -15.39 -12.78
CA PRO A 39 -9.57 -15.62 -12.08
C PRO A 39 -8.67 -16.55 -12.89
N TRP A 40 -7.37 -16.23 -12.93
CA TRP A 40 -6.37 -17.15 -13.46
C TRP A 40 -6.23 -18.40 -12.58
N THR A 41 -5.96 -19.55 -13.19
CA THR A 41 -5.75 -20.82 -12.48
C THR A 41 -4.28 -20.96 -12.10
N PRO A 42 -3.93 -20.98 -10.80
CA PRO A 42 -2.55 -21.11 -10.36
C PRO A 42 -1.97 -22.47 -10.65
N ASP A 43 -0.65 -22.52 -10.90
CA ASP A 43 0.06 -23.79 -10.99
C ASP A 43 0.25 -24.45 -9.62
N ALA A 44 0.67 -25.71 -9.64
CA ALA A 44 0.89 -26.49 -8.43
C ALA A 44 2.01 -25.92 -7.54
N ALA A 45 3.03 -25.29 -8.13
CA ALA A 45 4.17 -24.75 -7.39
C ALA A 45 3.76 -23.51 -6.58
N LEU A 46 2.98 -22.60 -7.17
CA LEU A 46 2.44 -21.44 -6.49
C LEU A 46 1.47 -21.83 -5.39
N THR A 47 0.63 -22.84 -5.64
CA THR A 47 -0.31 -23.38 -4.63
C THR A 47 0.45 -24.00 -3.45
N ALA A 48 1.51 -24.78 -3.72
CA ALA A 48 2.36 -25.35 -2.68
C ALA A 48 3.09 -24.28 -1.88
N LEU A 49 3.59 -23.22 -2.54
CA LEU A 49 4.22 -22.08 -1.88
C LEU A 49 3.24 -21.38 -0.94
N ALA A 50 2.01 -21.09 -1.39
CA ALA A 50 0.99 -20.48 -0.55
C ALA A 50 0.69 -21.32 0.71
N GLY A 51 0.67 -22.66 0.57
CA GLY A 51 0.45 -23.57 1.69
C GLY A 51 1.57 -23.60 2.75
N ARG A 52 2.77 -23.09 2.43
CA ARG A 52 3.89 -22.95 3.38
C ARG A 52 3.79 -21.67 4.23
N LEU A 53 2.93 -20.72 3.85
CA LEU A 53 2.87 -19.42 4.51
C LEU A 53 1.82 -19.37 5.63
N PRO A 54 2.09 -18.64 6.73
CA PRO A 54 1.11 -18.43 7.80
C PRO A 54 -0.14 -17.67 7.33
N PRO A 55 -1.33 -17.97 7.89
CA PRO A 55 -2.60 -17.33 7.48
C PRO A 55 -2.72 -15.86 7.90
N ASN A 56 -1.82 -15.36 8.76
CA ASN A 56 -1.75 -13.97 9.21
C ASN A 56 -0.79 -13.10 8.37
N LEU A 57 -0.32 -13.62 7.22
CA LEU A 57 0.41 -12.85 6.22
C LEU A 57 -0.54 -12.36 5.11
N TYR A 58 -0.62 -11.04 4.96
CA TYR A 58 -1.52 -10.38 4.02
C TYR A 58 -0.73 -9.65 2.94
N PHE A 59 -0.42 -10.34 1.84
CA PHE A 59 0.11 -9.67 0.65
C PHE A 59 -1.02 -9.02 -0.14
N GLY A 60 -0.77 -7.79 -0.55
CA GLY A 60 -1.64 -7.09 -1.46
C GLY A 60 -0.89 -6.23 -2.44
N THR A 61 -1.64 -5.66 -3.37
CA THR A 61 -1.13 -4.75 -4.39
C THR A 61 -1.68 -3.35 -4.20
N SER A 62 -1.00 -2.34 -4.73
CA SER A 62 -1.45 -0.93 -4.60
C SER A 62 -2.77 -0.65 -5.34
N SER A 63 -3.11 -1.48 -6.33
CA SER A 63 -4.36 -1.49 -7.09
C SER A 63 -4.55 -2.88 -7.73
N TRP A 64 -5.70 -3.15 -8.35
CA TRP A 64 -6.04 -4.38 -9.07
C TRP A 64 -6.47 -4.12 -10.51
N SER A 65 -6.08 -2.98 -11.09
CA SER A 65 -6.59 -2.53 -12.40
C SER A 65 -5.61 -2.70 -13.56
N TYR A 66 -4.64 -3.63 -13.47
CA TYR A 66 -3.53 -3.72 -14.43
C TYR A 66 -3.74 -4.80 -15.52
N PRO A 67 -3.91 -4.43 -16.80
CA PRO A 67 -4.12 -5.41 -17.89
C PRO A 67 -2.96 -6.40 -18.08
N GLY A 68 -1.73 -5.99 -17.77
CA GLY A 68 -0.54 -6.84 -17.91
C GLY A 68 -0.51 -8.07 -17.01
N TRP A 69 -1.42 -8.18 -16.03
CA TRP A 69 -1.53 -9.36 -15.16
C TRP A 69 -2.33 -10.52 -15.78
N HIS A 70 -2.69 -10.42 -17.06
CA HIS A 70 -3.22 -11.54 -17.81
C HIS A 70 -2.28 -12.75 -17.74
N GLY A 71 -2.82 -13.93 -17.44
CA GLY A 71 -2.04 -15.16 -17.30
C GLY A 71 -1.28 -15.28 -15.97
N MET A 72 -1.50 -14.37 -15.02
CA MET A 72 -0.95 -14.39 -13.66
C MET A 72 -2.00 -14.14 -12.59
N VAL A 73 -2.97 -13.27 -12.87
CA VAL A 73 -4.09 -12.96 -11.97
C VAL A 73 -5.43 -13.09 -12.70
N TYR A 74 -5.47 -12.73 -13.99
CA TYR A 74 -6.69 -12.77 -14.79
C TYR A 74 -6.61 -13.81 -15.91
N ASP A 75 -7.66 -14.62 -16.05
CA ASP A 75 -7.84 -15.54 -17.16
C ASP A 75 -8.47 -14.83 -18.37
N GLY A 76 -7.72 -13.89 -18.92
CA GLY A 76 -8.10 -13.13 -20.11
C GLY A 76 -7.48 -11.73 -20.15
N GLN A 77 -7.56 -11.12 -21.33
CA GLN A 77 -7.16 -9.73 -21.53
C GLN A 77 -8.37 -8.83 -21.27
N TYR A 78 -8.23 -7.93 -20.30
CA TYR A 78 -9.28 -7.04 -19.85
C TYR A 78 -8.79 -5.59 -19.86
N THR A 79 -9.70 -4.65 -20.07
CA THR A 79 -9.37 -3.22 -19.97
C THR A 79 -9.20 -2.82 -18.51
N GLU A 80 -8.33 -1.84 -18.27
CA GLU A 80 -8.13 -1.25 -16.93
C GLU A 80 -9.46 -0.82 -16.30
N SER A 81 -10.33 -0.19 -17.07
CA SER A 81 -11.67 0.25 -16.63
C SER A 81 -12.51 -0.92 -16.11
N LEU A 82 -12.51 -2.07 -16.82
CA LEU A 82 -13.24 -3.25 -16.39
C LEU A 82 -12.60 -3.88 -15.13
N LEU A 83 -11.26 -3.97 -15.11
CA LEU A 83 -10.51 -4.49 -13.98
C LEU A 83 -10.72 -3.65 -12.71
N SER A 84 -10.68 -2.33 -12.80
CA SER A 84 -10.94 -1.43 -11.67
C SER A 84 -12.28 -1.72 -10.99
N ARG A 85 -13.33 -2.06 -11.77
CA ARG A 85 -14.67 -2.35 -11.23
C ARG A 85 -14.91 -3.80 -10.82
N LYS A 86 -14.25 -4.76 -11.48
CA LYS A 86 -14.60 -6.20 -11.40
C LYS A 86 -13.43 -7.14 -11.18
N GLY A 87 -12.19 -6.65 -11.30
CA GLY A 87 -10.96 -7.43 -11.17
C GLY A 87 -10.67 -7.85 -9.73
N LEU A 88 -11.18 -7.12 -8.74
CA LEU A 88 -10.96 -7.42 -7.32
C LEU A 88 -11.41 -8.84 -6.93
N ARG A 89 -12.52 -9.33 -7.49
CA ARG A 89 -12.96 -10.72 -7.26
C ARG A 89 -11.92 -11.73 -7.74
N ALA A 90 -11.32 -11.52 -8.91
CA ALA A 90 -10.28 -12.39 -9.45
C ALA A 90 -8.99 -12.31 -8.61
N CYS A 91 -8.58 -11.11 -8.21
CA CYS A 91 -7.44 -10.92 -7.30
C CYS A 91 -7.64 -11.67 -5.97
N GLY A 92 -8.85 -11.61 -5.39
CA GLY A 92 -9.16 -12.31 -4.15
C GLY A 92 -9.19 -13.84 -4.25
N GLN A 93 -9.09 -14.42 -5.45
CA GLN A 93 -8.94 -15.87 -5.65
C GLN A 93 -7.47 -16.28 -5.86
N HIS A 94 -6.54 -15.34 -5.97
CA HIS A 94 -5.13 -15.66 -6.16
C HIS A 94 -4.52 -16.21 -4.86
N PRO A 95 -3.77 -17.33 -4.87
CA PRO A 95 -3.30 -18.01 -3.65
C PRO A 95 -2.44 -17.16 -2.71
N LEU A 96 -1.75 -16.16 -3.23
CA LEU A 96 -0.93 -15.25 -2.41
C LEU A 96 -1.59 -13.90 -2.12
N LEU A 97 -2.63 -13.48 -2.84
CA LEU A 97 -3.18 -12.13 -2.69
C LEU A 97 -4.35 -12.15 -1.70
N HIS A 98 -4.03 -12.00 -0.42
CA HIS A 98 -5.00 -11.89 0.67
C HIS A 98 -5.24 -10.46 1.13
N ALA A 99 -4.70 -9.47 0.41
CA ALA A 99 -4.98 -8.07 0.64
C ALA A 99 -4.98 -7.21 -0.63
N ALA A 100 -5.47 -5.99 -0.50
CA ALA A 100 -5.32 -4.93 -1.50
C ALA A 100 -5.24 -3.56 -0.83
N GLY A 101 -4.47 -2.67 -1.44
CA GLY A 101 -4.48 -1.24 -1.14
C GLY A 101 -5.68 -0.55 -1.78
N ILE A 102 -6.29 0.38 -1.06
CA ILE A 102 -7.29 1.31 -1.59
C ILE A 102 -6.70 2.72 -1.48
N ASP A 103 -6.27 3.27 -2.62
CA ASP A 103 -5.69 4.63 -2.72
C ASP A 103 -6.67 5.64 -3.35
N ARG A 104 -7.82 5.20 -3.91
CA ARG A 104 -8.80 6.13 -4.52
C ARG A 104 -9.26 7.23 -3.55
N GLY A 105 -9.29 6.92 -2.25
CA GLY A 105 -9.65 7.85 -1.17
C GLY A 105 -8.74 9.07 -1.07
N PHE A 106 -7.50 8.97 -1.58
CA PHE A 106 -6.54 10.06 -1.59
C PHE A 106 -7.07 11.28 -2.37
N TYR A 107 -7.76 11.03 -3.50
CA TYR A 107 -8.28 12.07 -4.38
C TYR A 107 -9.67 12.59 -3.96
N GLY A 108 -10.35 11.88 -3.07
CA GLY A 108 -11.65 12.28 -2.55
C GLY A 108 -12.29 11.21 -1.67
N PRO A 109 -13.18 11.58 -0.73
CA PRO A 109 -13.84 10.63 0.17
C PRO A 109 -14.53 9.50 -0.60
N ILE A 110 -14.36 8.26 -0.15
CA ILE A 110 -15.04 7.09 -0.70
C ILE A 110 -16.35 6.89 0.05
N PRO A 111 -17.51 6.85 -0.63
CA PRO A 111 -18.79 6.57 0.02
C PRO A 111 -18.82 5.18 0.65
N LEU A 112 -19.59 5.03 1.75
CA LEU A 112 -19.81 3.74 2.43
C LEU A 112 -20.21 2.60 1.47
N ALA A 113 -21.08 2.89 0.49
CA ALA A 113 -21.57 1.91 -0.48
C ALA A 113 -20.45 1.29 -1.32
N ASP A 114 -19.41 2.06 -1.64
CA ASP A 114 -18.27 1.57 -2.42
C ASP A 114 -17.40 0.63 -1.56
N TYR A 115 -17.20 0.93 -0.28
CA TYR A 115 -16.53 0.02 0.65
C TYR A 115 -17.31 -1.29 0.84
N LEU A 116 -18.64 -1.23 1.01
CA LEU A 116 -19.50 -2.43 1.05
C LEU A 116 -19.36 -3.25 -0.24
N ASN A 117 -19.31 -2.58 -1.40
CA ASN A 117 -19.11 -3.25 -2.68
C ASN A 117 -17.72 -3.89 -2.78
N TYR A 118 -16.65 -3.27 -2.28
CA TYR A 118 -15.33 -3.90 -2.22
C TYR A 118 -15.33 -5.13 -1.31
N ALA A 119 -15.90 -5.02 -0.11
CA ALA A 119 -16.01 -6.12 0.84
C ALA A 119 -16.77 -7.33 0.25
N SER A 120 -17.83 -7.09 -0.52
CA SER A 120 -18.64 -8.15 -1.14
C SER A 120 -17.92 -8.94 -2.23
N GLN A 121 -16.82 -8.42 -2.78
CA GLN A 121 -16.10 -9.03 -3.90
C GLN A 121 -15.03 -10.02 -3.46
N VAL A 122 -14.62 -10.01 -2.19
CA VAL A 122 -13.45 -10.75 -1.70
C VAL A 122 -13.80 -11.78 -0.61
N PRO A 123 -13.01 -12.86 -0.47
CA PRO A 123 -13.20 -13.84 0.58
C PRO A 123 -13.14 -13.23 2.00
N GLU A 124 -13.63 -13.99 2.98
CA GLU A 124 -13.63 -13.55 4.39
C GLU A 124 -12.22 -13.32 4.95
N GLY A 125 -11.23 -14.09 4.51
CA GLY A 125 -9.83 -13.94 4.92
C GLY A 125 -9.11 -12.72 4.31
N PHE A 126 -9.75 -11.97 3.40
CA PHE A 126 -9.10 -10.86 2.69
C PHE A 126 -9.10 -9.57 3.52
N ARG A 127 -8.02 -8.78 3.44
CA ARG A 127 -7.88 -7.51 4.18
C ARG A 127 -7.60 -6.33 3.26
N PHE A 128 -8.16 -5.17 3.56
CA PHE A 128 -7.81 -3.94 2.84
C PHE A 128 -6.92 -3.06 3.69
N LEU A 129 -5.85 -2.55 3.08
CA LEU A 129 -5.16 -1.37 3.59
C LEU A 129 -5.80 -0.16 2.91
N VAL A 130 -6.37 0.76 3.70
CA VAL A 130 -7.09 1.93 3.15
C VAL A 130 -6.27 3.17 3.42
N LYS A 131 -5.91 3.91 2.38
CA LYS A 131 -5.16 5.15 2.51
C LYS A 131 -6.10 6.32 2.77
N ALA A 132 -5.71 7.16 3.72
CA ALA A 132 -6.42 8.37 4.07
C ALA A 132 -6.40 9.42 2.94
N PRO A 133 -7.42 10.29 2.86
CA PRO A 133 -7.47 11.40 1.91
C PRO A 133 -6.31 12.38 2.01
N ALA A 134 -5.90 12.94 0.86
CA ALA A 134 -4.91 14.02 0.79
C ALA A 134 -5.36 15.25 1.59
N SER A 135 -6.67 15.49 1.71
CA SER A 135 -7.23 16.62 2.46
C SER A 135 -6.78 16.65 3.93
N VAL A 136 -6.45 15.51 4.54
CA VAL A 136 -5.92 15.44 5.91
C VAL A 136 -4.44 15.05 5.98
N CYS A 137 -3.86 14.58 4.88
CA CYS A 137 -2.48 14.06 4.82
C CYS A 137 -1.47 14.97 4.10
N ASP A 138 -1.95 15.95 3.34
CA ASP A 138 -1.11 16.91 2.63
C ASP A 138 -1.14 18.24 3.37
N ALA A 139 0.03 18.72 3.81
CA ALA A 139 0.14 20.03 4.45
C ALA A 139 -0.09 21.20 3.48
N TRP A 140 -0.10 20.93 2.17
CA TRP A 140 -0.06 21.94 1.12
C TRP A 140 -1.08 21.64 0.02
N LEU A 141 -1.88 22.63 -0.33
CA LEU A 141 -2.76 22.62 -1.51
C LEU A 141 -2.05 23.29 -2.68
N ARG A 142 -2.29 22.82 -3.91
CA ARG A 142 -1.89 23.56 -5.11
C ARG A 142 -2.78 24.80 -5.27
N GLY A 143 -2.18 25.92 -5.65
CA GLY A 143 -2.93 27.11 -6.03
C GLY A 143 -3.83 26.85 -7.25
N PRO A 144 -4.93 27.60 -7.44
CA PRO A 144 -5.89 27.43 -8.54
C PRO A 144 -5.24 27.42 -9.94
N ASP A 145 -4.17 28.19 -10.12
CA ASP A 145 -3.45 28.33 -11.39
C ASP A 145 -2.26 27.38 -11.52
N GLY A 146 -2.11 26.43 -10.58
CA GLY A 146 -0.95 25.54 -10.49
C GLY A 146 0.35 26.24 -10.03
N THR A 147 0.33 27.57 -9.88
CA THR A 147 1.43 28.38 -9.36
C THR A 147 1.26 28.63 -7.86
N GLY A 148 2.24 28.23 -7.06
CA GLY A 148 2.24 28.42 -5.61
C GLY A 148 1.56 27.30 -4.82
N ARG A 149 1.83 27.28 -3.51
CA ARG A 149 1.25 26.34 -2.55
C ARG A 149 0.61 27.12 -1.40
N LEU A 150 -0.61 26.74 -1.04
CA LEU A 150 -1.32 27.29 0.11
C LEU A 150 -1.27 26.28 1.25
N ALA A 151 -1.16 26.75 2.49
CA ALA A 151 -1.26 25.87 3.65
C ALA A 151 -2.65 25.22 3.68
N ASN A 152 -2.69 23.91 3.86
CA ASN A 152 -3.93 23.16 3.99
C ASN A 152 -4.47 23.27 5.42
N ALA A 153 -5.57 24.00 5.62
CA ALA A 153 -6.22 24.13 6.91
C ALA A 153 -6.78 22.80 7.45
N ALA A 154 -7.08 21.84 6.58
CA ALA A 154 -7.58 20.51 6.94
C ALA A 154 -6.48 19.49 7.25
N PHE A 155 -5.20 19.85 7.07
CA PHE A 155 -4.09 18.95 7.37
C PHE A 155 -4.13 18.50 8.83
N LEU A 156 -4.10 17.19 9.08
CA LEU A 156 -4.25 16.59 10.41
C LEU A 156 -5.51 17.07 11.16
N ASN A 157 -6.62 17.28 10.45
CA ASN A 157 -7.92 17.54 11.06
C ASN A 157 -8.63 16.21 11.37
N ALA A 158 -8.80 15.92 12.66
CA ALA A 158 -9.39 14.66 13.13
C ALA A 158 -10.87 14.51 12.73
N GLU A 159 -11.68 15.57 12.80
CA GLU A 159 -13.09 15.52 12.45
C GLU A 159 -13.31 15.13 10.97
N ILE A 160 -12.51 15.72 10.08
CA ILE A 160 -12.53 15.39 8.65
C ILE A 160 -12.06 13.95 8.44
N ALA A 161 -10.96 13.53 9.09
CA ALA A 161 -10.47 12.16 8.98
C ALA A 161 -11.51 11.13 9.47
N ILE A 162 -12.22 11.44 10.55
CA ILE A 162 -13.28 10.57 11.10
C ILE A 162 -14.44 10.46 10.11
N ARG A 163 -14.98 11.61 9.68
CA ARG A 163 -16.17 11.69 8.82
C ARG A 163 -15.94 11.09 7.44
N ASP A 164 -14.84 11.44 6.78
CA ASP A 164 -14.63 11.18 5.36
C ASP A 164 -13.85 9.88 5.09
N PHE A 165 -13.18 9.36 6.11
CA PHE A 165 -12.27 8.22 5.95
C PHE A 165 -12.56 7.10 6.94
N ILE A 166 -12.44 7.34 8.25
CA ILE A 166 -12.47 6.26 9.25
C ILE A 166 -13.86 5.62 9.31
N VAL A 167 -14.91 6.41 9.54
CA VAL A 167 -16.30 5.91 9.66
C VAL A 167 -16.76 5.15 8.40
N PRO A 168 -16.63 5.69 7.17
CA PRO A 168 -17.08 4.95 5.98
C PRO A 168 -16.21 3.71 5.70
N ALA A 169 -14.90 3.75 5.95
CA ALA A 169 -14.03 2.60 5.72
C ALA A 169 -14.34 1.45 6.70
N THR A 170 -14.39 1.73 8.00
CA THR A 170 -14.66 0.70 9.03
C THR A 170 -16.08 0.16 8.89
N GLY A 171 -17.07 1.03 8.70
CA GLY A 171 -18.46 0.64 8.54
C GLY A 171 -18.72 -0.17 7.27
N GLY A 172 -18.01 0.11 6.18
CA GLY A 172 -18.21 -0.58 4.90
C GLY A 172 -17.40 -1.86 4.75
N LEU A 173 -16.20 -1.92 5.32
CA LEU A 173 -15.33 -3.09 5.20
C LEU A 173 -15.51 -4.11 6.34
N GLY A 174 -15.88 -3.65 7.54
CA GLY A 174 -16.07 -4.51 8.71
C GLY A 174 -14.89 -5.46 8.94
N LEU A 175 -15.16 -6.77 8.97
CA LEU A 175 -14.16 -7.83 9.18
C LEU A 175 -13.01 -7.83 8.15
N ARG A 176 -13.19 -7.20 6.98
CA ARG A 176 -12.16 -7.07 5.93
C ARG A 176 -11.35 -5.78 6.08
N CYS A 177 -11.66 -4.92 7.04
CA CYS A 177 -10.90 -3.71 7.33
C CYS A 177 -9.56 -4.10 7.97
N GLY A 178 -8.47 -3.84 7.25
CA GLY A 178 -7.10 -3.92 7.76
C GLY A 178 -6.60 -2.53 8.17
N PRO A 179 -5.32 -2.22 7.92
CA PRO A 179 -4.73 -0.94 8.32
C PRO A 179 -5.41 0.28 7.67
N LEU A 180 -5.66 1.29 8.49
CA LEU A 180 -6.06 2.64 8.08
C LEU A 180 -4.80 3.51 8.04
N LEU A 181 -4.30 3.76 6.83
CA LEU A 181 -3.00 4.36 6.60
C LEU A 181 -3.09 5.87 6.39
N PHE A 182 -2.46 6.63 7.28
CA PHE A 182 -2.12 8.04 7.06
C PHE A 182 -0.72 8.14 6.44
N GLN A 183 -0.66 8.14 5.10
CA GLN A 183 0.56 8.52 4.38
C GLN A 183 0.67 10.04 4.41
N LEU A 184 1.63 10.59 5.15
CA LEU A 184 1.88 12.02 5.16
C LEU A 184 2.74 12.40 3.97
N SER A 185 2.22 13.24 3.07
CA SER A 185 2.98 13.73 1.92
C SER A 185 4.13 14.62 2.36
N PRO A 186 5.19 14.81 1.53
CA PRO A 186 6.35 15.60 1.90
C PRO A 186 5.98 16.97 2.48
N LEU A 187 6.37 17.19 3.73
CA LEU A 187 5.88 18.27 4.58
C LEU A 187 6.52 19.62 4.26
N GLN A 188 7.62 19.66 3.51
CA GLN A 188 8.33 20.89 3.13
C GLN A 188 8.71 21.70 4.39
N SER A 189 8.46 23.01 4.41
CA SER A 189 8.79 23.87 5.55
C SER A 189 8.07 23.52 6.85
N VAL A 190 7.05 22.66 6.83
CA VAL A 190 6.48 22.10 8.07
C VAL A 190 7.46 21.13 8.76
N ALA A 191 8.33 20.46 8.00
CA ALA A 191 9.35 19.57 8.55
C ALA A 191 10.48 20.32 9.27
N ASP A 192 10.67 21.61 8.97
CA ASP A 192 11.74 22.42 9.56
C ASP A 192 11.54 22.63 11.09
N ASP A 193 10.29 22.60 11.55
CA ASP A 193 9.93 22.58 12.98
C ASP A 193 9.34 21.23 13.39
N GLY A 194 10.21 20.22 13.41
CA GLY A 194 9.87 18.86 13.84
C GLY A 194 9.15 18.79 15.19
N PRO A 195 9.59 19.50 16.25
CA PRO A 195 8.88 19.54 17.53
C PRO A 195 7.43 20.02 17.44
N ALA A 196 7.17 21.13 16.73
CA ALA A 196 5.80 21.63 16.55
C ALA A 196 4.96 20.67 15.71
N PHE A 197 5.55 20.10 14.65
CA PHE A 197 4.90 19.09 13.84
C PHE A 197 4.50 17.85 14.67
N PHE A 198 5.41 17.32 15.50
CA PHE A 198 5.10 16.17 16.34
C PHE A 198 4.03 16.48 17.38
N ALA A 199 3.99 17.69 17.96
CA ALA A 199 2.89 18.08 18.84
C ALA A 199 1.54 18.11 18.11
N ARG A 200 1.50 18.58 16.87
CA ARG A 200 0.29 18.56 16.02
C ARG A 200 -0.13 17.13 15.67
N LEU A 201 0.83 16.27 15.29
CA LEU A 201 0.57 14.87 14.99
C LEU A 201 0.04 14.14 16.23
N ASP A 202 0.64 14.37 17.39
CA ASP A 202 0.20 13.80 18.66
C ASP A 202 -1.25 14.17 18.99
N ALA A 203 -1.59 15.46 18.88
CA ALA A 203 -2.96 15.94 19.11
C ALA A 203 -3.97 15.32 18.12
N PHE A 204 -3.58 15.19 16.85
CA PHE A 204 -4.41 14.54 15.82
C PHE A 204 -4.66 13.06 16.16
N LEU A 205 -3.60 12.30 16.45
CA LEU A 205 -3.70 10.88 16.77
C LEU A 205 -4.48 10.64 18.07
N ALA A 206 -4.34 11.52 19.06
CA ALA A 206 -5.10 11.48 20.31
C ALA A 206 -6.61 11.69 20.11
N ALA A 207 -7.00 12.42 19.08
CA ALA A 207 -8.39 12.73 18.77
C ALA A 207 -9.07 11.66 17.88
N LEU A 208 -8.31 10.66 17.38
CA LEU A 208 -8.90 9.57 16.61
C LEU A 208 -9.71 8.63 17.52
N PRO A 209 -10.87 8.13 17.06
CA PRO A 209 -11.68 7.22 17.84
C PRO A 209 -10.96 5.87 17.99
N PRO A 210 -11.14 5.16 19.12
CA PRO A 210 -10.69 3.78 19.21
C PRO A 210 -11.40 2.94 18.14
N LEU A 211 -10.67 1.99 17.55
CA LEU A 211 -11.23 1.02 16.62
C LEU A 211 -11.88 -0.11 17.43
N ASP A 212 -13.11 -0.49 17.06
CA ASP A 212 -13.85 -1.55 17.74
C ASP A 212 -13.36 -2.93 17.26
N PRO A 213 -12.66 -3.74 18.09
CA PRO A 213 -12.14 -5.03 17.67
C PRO A 213 -13.24 -6.06 17.38
N SER A 214 -14.48 -5.85 17.84
CA SER A 214 -15.60 -6.73 17.53
C SER A 214 -16.14 -6.52 16.10
N LEU A 215 -15.94 -5.32 15.55
CA LEU A 215 -16.40 -4.96 14.20
C LEU A 215 -15.26 -5.04 13.18
N THR A 216 -14.06 -4.60 13.58
CA THR A 216 -12.87 -4.51 12.73
C THR A 216 -11.64 -5.10 13.44
N PRO A 217 -11.62 -6.42 13.73
CA PRO A 217 -10.56 -7.06 14.53
C PRO A 217 -9.14 -6.95 13.95
N TYR A 218 -9.04 -6.64 12.66
CA TYR A 218 -7.78 -6.55 11.93
C TYR A 218 -7.38 -5.11 11.62
N ALA A 219 -8.17 -4.14 12.04
CA ALA A 219 -7.91 -2.74 11.78
C ALA A 219 -6.94 -2.16 12.82
N CYS A 220 -6.01 -1.36 12.33
CA CYS A 220 -5.12 -0.54 13.13
C CYS A 220 -4.89 0.79 12.41
N TYR A 221 -4.61 1.86 13.15
CA TYR A 221 -4.09 3.07 12.53
C TYR A 221 -2.61 2.87 12.21
N ALA A 222 -2.17 3.37 11.07
CA ALA A 222 -0.76 3.38 10.69
C ALA A 222 -0.36 4.75 10.10
N VAL A 223 0.88 5.16 10.32
CA VAL A 223 1.44 6.39 9.73
C VAL A 223 2.65 6.04 8.88
N GLU A 224 2.68 6.54 7.65
CA GLU A 224 3.84 6.49 6.77
C GLU A 224 4.40 7.91 6.60
N MET A 225 5.60 8.14 7.11
CA MET A 225 6.31 9.42 7.01
C MET A 225 7.16 9.47 5.74
N ARG A 226 7.00 10.52 4.92
CA ARG A 226 7.74 10.69 3.67
C ARG A 226 8.97 11.62 3.80
N ASP A 227 9.16 12.25 4.96
CA ASP A 227 10.32 13.10 5.25
C ASP A 227 11.35 12.36 6.14
N PRO A 228 12.52 11.96 5.61
CA PRO A 228 13.52 11.19 6.35
C PRO A 228 14.05 11.87 7.61
N ALA A 229 14.11 13.20 7.60
CA ALA A 229 14.57 13.99 8.75
C ALA A 229 13.67 13.83 9.99
N LEU A 230 12.41 13.43 9.80
CA LEU A 230 11.45 13.20 10.87
C LEU A 230 11.37 11.74 11.31
N LEU A 231 12.01 10.81 10.59
CA LEU A 231 12.13 9.40 10.98
C LEU A 231 13.14 9.24 12.14
N THR A 232 12.70 9.64 13.33
CA THR A 232 13.52 9.68 14.55
C THR A 232 12.95 8.76 15.64
N PRO A 233 13.74 8.39 16.67
CA PRO A 233 13.20 7.66 17.82
C PRO A 233 12.06 8.38 18.53
N ARG A 234 12.00 9.71 18.49
CA ARG A 234 10.88 10.51 19.05
C ARG A 234 9.58 10.23 18.31
N TYR A 235 9.62 10.17 16.97
CA TYR A 235 8.48 9.82 16.14
C TYR A 235 7.97 8.41 16.45
N ILE A 236 8.87 7.42 16.55
CA ILE A 236 8.49 6.03 16.87
C ILE A 236 7.84 5.92 18.26
N ARG A 237 8.40 6.59 19.28
CA ARG A 237 7.80 6.60 20.62
C ARG A 237 6.42 7.23 20.65
N LEU A 238 6.22 8.35 19.96
CA LEU A 238 4.92 9.01 19.82
C LEU A 238 3.88 8.03 19.25
N LEU A 239 4.21 7.35 18.15
CA LEU A 239 3.32 6.35 17.54
C LEU A 239 2.98 5.23 18.54
N ARG A 240 3.99 4.70 19.24
CA ARG A 240 3.81 3.65 20.25
C ARG A 240 2.89 4.08 21.40
N GLU A 241 3.08 5.28 21.94
CA GLU A 241 2.26 5.85 23.01
C GLU A 241 0.79 6.04 22.58
N ARG A 242 0.54 6.26 21.29
CA ARG A 242 -0.80 6.37 20.71
C ARG A 242 -1.40 5.05 20.22
N GLY A 243 -0.67 3.94 20.32
CA GLY A 243 -1.11 2.65 19.76
C GLY A 243 -1.23 2.66 18.23
N VAL A 244 -0.55 3.59 17.55
CA VAL A 244 -0.55 3.77 16.10
C VAL A 244 0.68 3.10 15.52
N ARG A 245 0.53 2.36 14.42
CA ARG A 245 1.62 1.59 13.84
C ARG A 245 2.51 2.45 12.94
N PHE A 246 3.81 2.16 12.97
CA PHE A 246 4.74 2.66 11.97
C PHE A 246 4.55 1.88 10.67
N CYS A 247 4.37 2.58 9.55
CA CYS A 247 4.35 1.98 8.22
C CYS A 247 5.72 2.10 7.58
N LEU A 248 6.40 0.95 7.39
CA LEU A 248 7.65 0.89 6.66
C LEU A 248 7.38 1.10 5.18
N ALA A 249 8.21 1.88 4.50
CA ALA A 249 8.07 2.09 3.07
C ALA A 249 9.39 1.95 2.33
N ALA A 250 9.50 0.93 1.47
CA ALA A 250 10.56 0.85 0.48
C ALA A 250 10.20 1.77 -0.70
N ARG A 251 10.77 2.97 -0.68
CA ARG A 251 10.62 3.98 -1.74
C ARG A 251 11.88 4.81 -1.86
N ASP A 252 11.91 5.64 -2.89
CA ASP A 252 12.93 6.66 -3.06
C ASP A 252 13.04 7.59 -1.84
N ARG A 253 14.27 8.03 -1.54
CA ARG A 253 14.62 9.05 -0.54
C ARG A 253 14.37 8.65 0.92
N LEU A 254 13.61 7.59 1.21
CA LEU A 254 13.54 7.05 2.57
C LEU A 254 14.75 6.14 2.86
N PRO A 255 15.13 5.98 4.13
CA PRO A 255 16.17 5.02 4.47
C PRO A 255 15.77 3.60 4.06
N PRO A 256 16.73 2.72 3.73
CA PRO A 256 16.43 1.37 3.28
C PRO A 256 15.64 0.57 4.33
N VAL A 257 14.92 -0.46 3.90
CA VAL A 257 14.08 -1.29 4.77
C VAL A 257 14.86 -1.86 5.95
N SER A 258 16.10 -2.27 5.74
CA SER A 258 16.99 -2.76 6.80
C SER A 258 17.21 -1.76 7.94
N ARG A 259 17.27 -0.45 7.63
CA ARG A 259 17.35 0.60 8.65
C ARG A 259 16.00 0.88 9.29
N GLN A 260 14.92 0.89 8.50
CA GLN A 260 13.56 1.05 9.02
C GLN A 260 13.17 -0.13 9.95
N ALA A 261 13.69 -1.34 9.73
CA ALA A 261 13.48 -2.49 10.59
C ALA A 261 14.00 -2.26 12.03
N GLN A 262 15.05 -1.46 12.21
CA GLN A 262 15.52 -1.07 13.54
C GLN A 262 14.52 -0.15 14.25
N ALA A 263 13.88 0.75 13.50
CA ALA A 263 12.78 1.57 14.03
C ALA A 263 11.55 0.73 14.36
N GLN A 264 11.27 -0.30 13.55
CA GLN A 264 10.21 -1.27 13.83
C GLN A 264 10.49 -2.07 15.11
N ALA A 265 11.74 -2.51 15.33
CA ALA A 265 12.11 -3.18 16.58
C ALA A 265 11.88 -2.27 17.81
N LEU A 266 12.17 -0.97 17.71
CA LEU A 266 11.85 0.00 18.76
C LEU A 266 10.34 0.18 18.96
N MET A 267 9.55 0.14 17.88
CA MET A 267 8.09 0.21 17.94
C MET A 267 7.49 -0.99 18.70
N ASP A 268 8.08 -2.18 18.51
CA ASP A 268 7.59 -3.44 19.06
C ASP A 268 8.23 -3.83 20.41
N ASP A 269 9.13 -3.00 20.94
CA ASP A 269 9.80 -3.25 22.21
C ASP A 269 8.78 -3.37 23.36
N GLY A 270 8.76 -4.55 23.99
CA GLY A 270 7.84 -4.93 25.07
C GLY A 270 6.41 -5.33 24.65
N ALA A 271 5.93 -4.87 23.49
CA ALA A 271 4.58 -5.15 23.00
C ALA A 271 4.55 -5.21 21.45
N PRO A 272 4.86 -6.38 20.86
CA PRO A 272 4.78 -6.57 19.42
C PRO A 272 3.37 -6.32 18.89
N GLY A 273 3.27 -5.69 17.73
CA GLY A 273 1.99 -5.43 17.05
C GLY A 273 2.02 -5.75 15.56
N PRO A 274 0.92 -5.50 14.84
CA PRO A 274 0.85 -5.72 13.40
C PRO A 274 1.93 -4.94 12.64
N LEU A 275 2.59 -5.59 11.68
CA LEU A 275 3.50 -4.94 10.74
C LEU A 275 2.70 -4.34 9.58
N VAL A 276 2.95 -3.08 9.25
CA VAL A 276 2.43 -2.45 8.03
C VAL A 276 3.61 -2.05 7.17
N LEU A 277 3.68 -2.59 5.95
CA LEU A 277 4.80 -2.37 5.04
C LEU A 277 4.31 -2.12 3.62
N ARG A 278 4.93 -1.15 2.95
CA ARG A 278 4.66 -0.81 1.55
C ARG A 278 5.93 -0.87 0.73
N TRP A 279 5.96 -1.75 -0.27
CA TRP A 279 7.05 -1.80 -1.25
C TRP A 279 6.63 -1.09 -2.52
N MET A 280 7.07 0.16 -2.66
CA MET A 280 6.47 1.10 -3.60
C MET A 280 7.32 1.36 -4.83
N LEU A 281 8.63 1.53 -4.65
CA LEU A 281 9.50 2.02 -5.70
C LEU A 281 10.94 1.59 -5.43
N ARG A 282 11.64 1.18 -6.49
CA ARG A 282 13.08 0.93 -6.41
C ARG A 282 13.84 2.22 -6.09
N GLU A 283 14.84 2.12 -5.23
CA GLU A 283 15.71 3.25 -4.89
C GLU A 283 16.34 3.88 -6.16
N GLY A 284 16.42 5.21 -6.19
CA GLY A 284 16.98 5.97 -7.32
C GLY A 284 16.08 6.08 -8.55
N ARG A 285 14.88 5.50 -8.53
CA ARG A 285 13.85 5.75 -9.55
C ARG A 285 12.87 6.80 -9.06
N SER A 286 12.31 7.54 -10.01
CA SER A 286 11.07 8.26 -9.77
C SER A 286 9.87 7.44 -10.24
N TYR A 287 8.67 7.80 -9.77
CA TYR A 287 7.46 7.07 -10.13
C TYR A 287 7.21 7.09 -11.64
N ALA A 288 7.29 8.27 -12.27
CA ALA A 288 7.05 8.44 -13.70
C ALA A 288 8.06 7.66 -14.56
N MET A 289 9.32 7.60 -14.12
CA MET A 289 10.35 6.80 -14.79
C MET A 289 10.06 5.31 -14.70
N ALA A 290 9.73 4.82 -13.49
CA ALA A 290 9.43 3.41 -13.26
C ALA A 290 8.19 2.97 -14.03
N GLU A 291 7.10 3.74 -13.95
CA GLU A 291 5.84 3.44 -14.63
C GLU A 291 6.05 3.30 -16.15
N LYS A 292 6.71 4.28 -16.77
CA LYS A 292 7.03 4.22 -18.20
C LYS A 292 7.93 3.04 -18.57
N ALA A 293 8.92 2.72 -17.73
CA ALA A 293 9.88 1.65 -18.00
C ALA A 293 9.29 0.25 -17.81
N TYR A 294 8.31 0.10 -16.92
CA TYR A 294 7.84 -1.20 -16.47
C TYR A 294 6.50 -1.61 -17.07
N MET A 295 5.78 -0.69 -17.74
CA MET A 295 4.62 -1.06 -18.54
C MET A 295 4.97 -2.18 -19.53
N PRO A 296 4.05 -3.15 -19.74
CA PRO A 296 2.67 -3.19 -19.25
C PRO A 296 2.49 -3.82 -17.86
N PHE A 297 3.57 -3.97 -17.09
CA PHE A 297 3.63 -4.62 -15.77
C PHE A 297 3.39 -6.14 -15.79
N ASP A 298 3.91 -6.81 -16.81
CA ASP A 298 3.75 -8.25 -17.06
C ASP A 298 4.99 -9.09 -16.68
N LYS A 299 6.07 -8.45 -16.28
CA LYS A 299 7.34 -9.10 -15.92
C LYS A 299 8.12 -8.29 -14.89
N LEU A 300 9.09 -8.95 -14.27
CA LEU A 300 10.11 -8.25 -13.48
C LEU A 300 11.10 -7.59 -14.44
N VAL A 301 11.31 -6.29 -14.27
CA VAL A 301 12.18 -5.47 -15.11
C VAL A 301 13.43 -5.05 -14.35
N ASP A 302 13.28 -4.68 -13.08
CA ASP A 302 14.38 -4.18 -12.25
C ASP A 302 14.37 -4.88 -10.88
N PRO A 303 14.70 -6.19 -10.80
CA PRO A 303 14.68 -6.95 -9.55
C PRO A 303 15.57 -6.34 -8.48
N ASP A 304 15.06 -6.25 -7.25
CA ASP A 304 15.73 -5.65 -6.09
C ASP A 304 15.77 -6.68 -4.96
N ASP A 305 16.73 -7.61 -5.08
CA ASP A 305 16.88 -8.72 -4.15
C ASP A 305 17.24 -8.25 -2.74
N ALA A 306 18.06 -7.20 -2.60
CA ALA A 306 18.45 -6.65 -1.31
C ALA A 306 17.25 -6.08 -0.53
N THR A 307 16.38 -5.31 -1.20
CA THR A 307 15.14 -4.83 -0.56
C THR A 307 14.21 -6.00 -0.26
N ARG A 308 14.09 -6.98 -1.17
CA ARG A 308 13.24 -8.16 -0.96
C ARG A 308 13.68 -8.97 0.27
N ASP A 309 14.98 -9.19 0.43
CA ASP A 309 15.54 -9.90 1.57
C ASP A 309 15.31 -9.15 2.88
N ALA A 310 15.52 -7.84 2.90
CA ALA A 310 15.24 -7.02 4.07
C ALA A 310 13.74 -7.02 4.45
N ILE A 311 12.84 -7.02 3.46
CA ILE A 311 11.39 -7.18 3.70
C ILE A 311 11.09 -8.58 4.24
N ALA A 312 11.69 -9.61 3.66
CA ALA A 312 11.47 -10.98 4.10
C ALA A 312 11.93 -11.21 5.55
N ASP A 313 13.06 -10.62 5.95
CA ASP A 313 13.56 -10.67 7.33
C ASP A 313 12.58 -10.04 8.32
N VAL A 314 12.13 -8.80 8.06
CA VAL A 314 11.23 -8.10 8.97
C VAL A 314 9.86 -8.80 9.05
N VAL A 315 9.34 -9.29 7.92
CA VAL A 315 8.06 -10.01 7.88
C VAL A 315 8.17 -11.34 8.65
N ALA A 316 9.22 -12.13 8.41
CA ALA A 316 9.42 -13.40 9.12
C ALA A 316 9.55 -13.16 10.63
N ASN A 317 10.28 -12.12 11.06
CA ASN A 317 10.38 -11.74 12.47
C ASN A 317 9.02 -11.39 13.08
N THR A 318 8.19 -10.59 12.40
CA THR A 318 6.83 -10.27 12.87
C THR A 318 5.94 -11.52 12.97
N LEU A 319 5.96 -12.38 11.95
CA LEU A 319 5.12 -13.59 11.95
C LEU A 319 5.51 -14.55 13.07
N ARG A 320 6.81 -14.65 13.41
CA ARG A 320 7.29 -15.45 14.55
C ARG A 320 6.78 -14.96 15.90
N THR A 321 6.45 -13.67 16.04
CA THR A 321 5.79 -13.14 17.26
C THR A 321 4.28 -13.35 17.27
N GLY A 322 3.72 -14.08 16.29
CA GLY A 322 2.28 -14.29 16.12
C GLY A 322 1.52 -13.07 15.61
N GLN A 323 2.21 -11.97 15.32
CA GLN A 323 1.59 -10.73 14.84
C GLN A 323 1.35 -10.81 13.33
N PRO A 324 0.26 -10.22 12.82
CA PRO A 324 0.00 -10.22 11.39
C PRO A 324 0.92 -9.24 10.67
N ALA A 325 1.18 -9.53 9.39
CA ALA A 325 1.98 -8.67 8.52
C ALA A 325 1.19 -8.27 7.27
N TYR A 326 1.04 -6.97 7.05
CA TYR A 326 0.41 -6.39 5.86
C TYR A 326 1.48 -5.85 4.94
N VAL A 327 1.61 -6.43 3.75
CA VAL A 327 2.64 -6.06 2.77
C VAL A 327 1.98 -5.68 1.46
N ILE A 328 1.94 -4.38 1.16
CA ILE A 328 1.35 -3.87 -0.08
C ILE A 328 2.46 -3.53 -1.08
N VAL A 329 2.45 -4.19 -2.23
CA VAL A 329 3.47 -4.07 -3.27
C VAL A 329 2.94 -3.28 -4.46
N SER A 330 3.74 -2.36 -4.99
CA SER A 330 3.46 -1.65 -6.23
C SER A 330 4.14 -2.34 -7.40
N ASN A 331 3.58 -2.25 -8.60
CA ASN A 331 4.30 -2.68 -9.81
C ASN A 331 5.60 -1.89 -9.98
N ASN A 332 5.68 -0.66 -9.47
CA ASN A 332 6.88 0.17 -9.55
C ASN A 332 8.02 -0.28 -8.63
N ALA A 333 7.80 -1.29 -7.79
CA ALA A 333 8.86 -1.92 -7.01
C ALA A 333 9.89 -2.60 -7.92
N GLU A 334 9.44 -3.49 -8.80
CA GLU A 334 10.34 -4.31 -9.64
C GLU A 334 9.81 -4.55 -11.07
N GLY A 335 8.60 -4.10 -11.37
CA GLY A 335 7.95 -4.20 -12.67
C GLY A 335 6.64 -4.98 -12.66
N CYS A 336 6.42 -5.90 -11.72
CA CYS A 336 5.18 -6.68 -11.66
C CYS A 336 4.92 -7.15 -10.22
N ALA A 337 3.93 -6.55 -9.55
CA ALA A 337 3.66 -6.82 -8.15
C ALA A 337 3.30 -8.29 -7.85
N PRO A 338 2.46 -9.01 -8.63
CA PRO A 338 2.22 -10.44 -8.41
C PRO A 338 3.50 -11.29 -8.43
N LEU A 339 4.41 -11.02 -9.38
CA LEU A 339 5.69 -11.75 -9.48
C LEU A 339 6.65 -11.38 -8.34
N SER A 340 6.71 -10.10 -7.96
CA SER A 340 7.46 -9.64 -6.78
C SER A 340 6.96 -10.32 -5.51
N ILE A 341 5.64 -10.41 -5.33
CA ILE A 341 5.01 -11.09 -4.20
C ILE A 341 5.34 -12.58 -4.21
N ALA A 342 5.32 -13.26 -5.36
CA ALA A 342 5.69 -14.67 -5.44
C ALA A 342 7.15 -14.92 -5.01
N ARG A 343 8.09 -14.06 -5.43
CA ARG A 343 9.49 -14.15 -5.00
C ARG A 343 9.66 -13.81 -3.51
N LEU A 344 8.93 -12.82 -3.01
CA LEU A 344 8.99 -12.42 -1.62
C LEU A 344 8.38 -13.50 -0.70
N ALA A 345 7.29 -14.12 -1.12
CA ALA A 345 6.66 -15.26 -0.48
C ALA A 345 7.64 -16.43 -0.32
N ALA A 346 8.38 -16.79 -1.38
CA ALA A 346 9.40 -17.83 -1.30
C ALA A 346 10.48 -17.47 -0.27
N ALA A 347 11.01 -16.25 -0.34
CA ALA A 347 12.04 -15.76 0.57
C ALA A 347 11.58 -15.75 2.05
N ILE A 348 10.30 -15.49 2.32
CA ILE A 348 9.72 -15.56 3.67
C ILE A 348 9.52 -17.00 4.11
N ALA A 349 8.99 -17.87 3.25
CA ALA A 349 8.79 -19.29 3.57
C ALA A 349 10.11 -19.95 3.98
N ASP A 350 11.18 -19.72 3.21
CA ASP A 350 12.51 -20.27 3.51
C ASP A 350 13.03 -19.81 4.89
N ARG A 351 12.87 -18.52 5.23
CA ARG A 351 13.22 -17.98 6.55
C ARG A 351 12.41 -18.57 7.70
N LEU A 352 11.13 -18.87 7.47
CA LEU A 352 10.28 -19.47 8.49
C LEU A 352 10.66 -20.94 8.72
N GLU A 353 11.09 -21.65 7.67
CA GLU A 353 11.51 -23.05 7.74
C GLU A 353 12.91 -23.22 8.36
N ASP A 354 13.89 -22.40 7.97
CA ASP A 354 15.26 -22.43 8.53
C ASP A 354 15.27 -22.30 10.07
N ALA A 355 14.28 -21.61 10.63
CA ALA A 355 14.14 -21.43 12.08
C ALA A 355 13.49 -22.63 12.81
N THR A 356 12.94 -23.60 12.07
CA THR A 356 12.29 -24.80 12.64
C THR A 356 13.17 -26.05 12.60
N LEU A 357 14.33 -25.99 11.93
CA LEU A 357 15.33 -27.06 11.97
C LEU A 357 16.15 -26.97 13.28
N PRO A 358 16.26 -28.05 14.07
CA PRO A 358 17.15 -28.07 15.22
C PRO A 358 18.61 -27.95 14.77
N ALA A 359 19.38 -27.11 15.47
CA ALA A 359 20.81 -26.86 15.25
C ALA A 359 21.69 -28.10 15.47
#